data_AF-A0A919LU86-F1
#
_entry.id   AF-A0A919LU86-F1
#
_cell.length_a   1.000
_cell.length_b   1.000
_cell.length_c   1.000
_cell.angle_alpha   90.00
_cell.angle_beta   90.00
_cell.angle_gamma   90.00
#
_symmetry.space_group_name_H-M   'P 1'
#
loop_
_entity.id
_entity.type
_entity.pdbx_description
1 polymer ?
#
loop_
_entity_poly.entity_id
_entity_poly.type
_entity_poly.pdbx_seq_one_letter_code
_entity_poly.pdbx_strand_id
1 'polypeptide(L)'
;MVIHNPDKKNKLNPMKTYRLFLIFLLAAACADRNSEIKDAMRQYDKLTFRMNGDSLADMYTQNGVLSGKGMGKYVSRDSIRKFLKSFKTADIQLISNFTKAESITLSGDTAVVKGTYEQKAKLAQGDTGTYVGTFTAKWLKENNRWFITNMYTVPTKTMATLKSVLLRQLKTTHTQKDWFVPANIAVEGLTAKQAMWKDGSGNHSTGQLAYHLAFWNERLLKQFKGEAVPEFSGDNQETFDKFDEKQWSDIVKKLDDVLSAWEEEIKKADETKLSDWQENIANMNTHNAYHTGQIIFLRKLQGSWDPEKGVK
;
A
#
# COMPACT_ATOMS: atom_id res chain seq x y z
N MET A 1 -38.99 99.87 -1.06
CA MET A 1 -40.22 99.06 -1.07
C MET A 1 -39.90 97.76 -1.79
N VAL A 2 -40.24 96.64 -1.17
CA VAL A 2 -39.72 95.28 -1.39
C VAL A 2 -39.85 94.78 -2.83
N ILE A 3 -38.76 94.24 -3.40
CA ILE A 3 -38.78 93.04 -4.26
C ILE A 3 -37.49 92.23 -3.98
N HIS A 4 -37.66 90.94 -3.68
CA HIS A 4 -36.63 89.98 -3.28
C HIS A 4 -36.56 88.87 -4.33
N ASN A 5 -35.38 88.66 -4.94
CA ASN A 5 -34.78 87.39 -5.42
C ASN A 5 -33.46 87.73 -6.16
N PRO A 6 -32.47 86.83 -6.40
CA PRO A 6 -32.51 85.38 -6.24
C PRO A 6 -31.27 84.71 -5.61
N ASP A 7 -31.43 83.42 -5.33
CA ASP A 7 -30.45 82.32 -5.30
C ASP A 7 -28.94 82.63 -5.26
N LYS A 8 -28.29 82.11 -4.20
CA LYS A 8 -27.04 81.35 -4.28
C LYS A 8 -26.72 80.71 -2.92
N LYS A 9 -26.94 79.40 -2.81
CA LYS A 9 -26.37 78.58 -1.72
C LYS A 9 -24.85 78.58 -1.85
N ASN A 10 -24.20 79.13 -0.83
CA ASN A 10 -22.75 79.27 -0.75
C ASN A 10 -22.10 78.03 -0.12
N LYS A 11 -20.87 77.79 -0.57
CA LYS A 11 -20.01 76.63 -0.34
C LYS A 11 -19.62 76.46 1.14
N LEU A 12 -19.55 75.22 1.62
CA LEU A 12 -18.60 74.82 2.66
C LEU A 12 -17.68 73.70 2.14
N ASN A 13 -16.38 73.96 2.23
CA ASN A 13 -15.27 73.05 1.96
C ASN A 13 -15.26 71.85 2.91
N PRO A 14 -15.05 70.61 2.43
CA PRO A 14 -14.51 69.53 3.24
C PRO A 14 -12.99 69.51 3.08
N MET A 15 -12.25 69.99 4.08
CA MET A 15 -10.83 69.66 4.20
C MET A 15 -10.66 68.54 5.25
N LYS A 16 -10.01 67.47 4.78
CA LYS A 16 -9.33 66.39 5.53
C LYS A 16 -10.17 65.23 6.06
N THR A 17 -10.16 64.15 5.28
CA THR A 17 -9.81 62.78 5.74
C THR A 17 -9.35 61.94 4.53
N TYR A 18 -8.15 62.22 4.02
CA TYR A 18 -7.43 61.28 3.15
C TYR A 18 -6.49 60.44 4.02
N ARG A 19 -6.94 59.31 4.56
CA ARG A 19 -6.11 58.18 5.01
C ARG A 19 -6.96 56.93 5.22
N LEU A 20 -7.27 56.18 4.17
CA LEU A 20 -7.35 54.70 4.18
C LEU A 20 -7.71 54.15 2.78
N PHE A 21 -6.73 54.02 1.90
CA PHE A 21 -6.91 53.25 0.65
C PHE A 21 -5.55 52.66 0.24
N LEU A 22 -5.11 51.57 0.90
CA LEU A 22 -3.94 50.81 0.44
C LEU A 22 -3.81 49.36 0.99
N ILE A 23 -4.88 48.71 1.46
CA ILE A 23 -4.82 47.32 1.97
C ILE A 23 -5.58 46.30 1.09
N PHE A 24 -6.39 46.74 0.12
CA PHE A 24 -7.16 45.83 -0.75
C PHE A 24 -6.38 45.26 -1.97
N LEU A 25 -5.26 45.87 -2.39
CA LEU A 25 -4.44 45.38 -3.52
C LEU A 25 -3.52 44.21 -3.16
N LEU A 26 -2.98 44.18 -1.93
CA LEU A 26 -2.09 43.12 -1.46
C LEU A 26 -2.82 41.80 -1.19
N ALA A 27 -4.05 41.85 -0.66
CA ALA A 27 -4.85 40.66 -0.39
C ALA A 27 -5.32 39.98 -1.70
N ALA A 28 -5.73 40.77 -2.70
CA ALA A 28 -6.11 40.26 -4.02
C ALA A 28 -4.90 39.67 -4.76
N ALA A 29 -3.75 40.33 -4.75
CA ALA A 29 -2.52 39.79 -5.33
C ALA A 29 -2.06 38.50 -4.61
N CYS A 30 -2.14 38.44 -3.27
CA CYS A 30 -1.84 37.22 -2.52
C CYS A 30 -2.87 36.11 -2.79
N ALA A 31 -4.16 36.43 -2.93
CA ALA A 31 -5.20 35.46 -3.27
C ALA A 31 -4.99 34.90 -4.69
N ASP A 32 -4.67 35.75 -5.64
CA ASP A 32 -4.38 35.40 -7.03
C ASP A 32 -3.10 34.55 -7.13
N ARG A 33 -2.01 34.96 -6.47
CA ARG A 33 -0.76 34.17 -6.43
C ARG A 33 -0.89 32.84 -5.68
N ASN A 34 -1.73 32.78 -4.66
CA ASN A 34 -2.09 31.51 -4.03
C ASN A 34 -2.85 30.60 -5.01
N SER A 35 -3.65 31.18 -5.91
CA SER A 35 -4.36 30.42 -6.95
C SER A 35 -3.38 29.86 -7.98
N GLU A 36 -2.39 30.66 -8.43
CA GLU A 36 -1.36 30.20 -9.38
C GLU A 36 -0.55 29.01 -8.84
N ILE A 37 -0.12 29.05 -7.58
CA ILE A 37 0.61 27.94 -6.94
C ILE A 37 -0.29 26.71 -6.83
N LYS A 38 -1.57 26.88 -6.47
CA LYS A 38 -2.53 25.77 -6.41
C LYS A 38 -2.75 25.16 -7.80
N ASP A 39 -2.75 25.94 -8.86
CA ASP A 39 -2.81 25.44 -10.24
C ASP A 39 -1.56 24.66 -10.65
N ALA A 40 -0.37 25.16 -10.29
CA ALA A 40 0.88 24.43 -10.50
C ALA A 40 0.87 23.09 -9.74
N MET A 41 0.38 23.06 -8.50
CA MET A 41 0.20 21.81 -7.74
C MET A 41 -0.80 20.85 -8.42
N ARG A 42 -1.95 21.35 -8.89
CA ARG A 42 -2.92 20.54 -9.65
C ARG A 42 -2.31 19.95 -10.91
N GLN A 43 -1.43 20.68 -11.60
CA GLN A 43 -0.72 20.17 -12.77
C GLN A 43 0.28 19.06 -12.37
N TYR A 44 1.02 19.24 -11.28
CA TYR A 44 1.91 18.22 -10.73
C TYR A 44 1.14 16.93 -10.40
N ASP A 45 -0.04 17.05 -9.80
CA ASP A 45 -0.89 15.91 -9.47
C ASP A 45 -1.38 15.17 -10.72
N LYS A 46 -1.81 15.91 -11.75
CA LYS A 46 -2.24 15.32 -13.04
C LYS A 46 -1.10 14.56 -13.73
N LEU A 47 0.11 15.12 -13.73
CA LEU A 47 1.27 14.47 -14.35
C LEU A 47 1.73 13.25 -13.56
N THR A 48 1.67 13.32 -12.22
CA THR A 48 1.94 12.19 -11.34
C THR A 48 0.93 11.06 -11.55
N PHE A 49 -0.37 11.37 -11.57
CA PHE A 49 -1.43 10.39 -11.84
C PHE A 49 -1.25 9.64 -13.16
N ARG A 50 -0.80 10.35 -14.21
CA ARG A 50 -0.50 9.77 -15.52
C ARG A 50 0.85 9.05 -15.60
N MET A 51 1.62 9.07 -14.51
CA MET A 51 2.99 8.56 -14.46
C MET A 51 3.89 9.10 -15.58
N ASN A 52 3.67 10.36 -15.99
CA ASN A 52 4.46 10.99 -17.05
C ASN A 52 5.76 11.56 -16.48
N GLY A 53 6.77 10.70 -16.37
CA GLY A 53 8.06 11.04 -15.75
C GLY A 53 8.81 12.19 -16.44
N ASP A 54 8.66 12.33 -17.75
CA ASP A 54 9.33 13.41 -18.52
C ASP A 54 8.72 14.76 -18.18
N SER A 55 7.41 14.92 -18.35
CA SER A 55 6.72 16.17 -18.05
C SER A 55 6.76 16.53 -16.57
N LEU A 56 6.78 15.54 -15.68
CA LEU A 56 6.90 15.76 -14.23
C LEU A 56 8.29 16.29 -13.85
N ALA A 57 9.35 15.75 -14.46
CA ALA A 57 10.71 16.29 -14.29
C ALA A 57 10.84 17.73 -14.82
N ASP A 58 10.13 18.06 -15.89
CA ASP A 58 10.11 19.42 -16.47
C ASP A 58 9.36 20.45 -15.60
N MET A 59 8.73 20.02 -14.50
CA MET A 59 8.21 20.92 -13.48
C MET A 59 9.26 21.40 -12.49
N TYR A 60 10.47 20.82 -12.50
CA TYR A 60 11.57 21.27 -11.65
C TYR A 60 12.41 22.35 -12.34
N THR A 61 13.17 23.14 -11.59
CA THR A 61 14.26 23.94 -12.16
C THR A 61 15.40 23.02 -12.62
N GLN A 62 16.34 23.53 -13.43
CA GLN A 62 17.44 22.72 -13.95
C GLN A 62 18.23 22.00 -12.83
N ASN A 63 18.39 22.68 -11.70
CA ASN A 63 19.07 22.20 -10.49
C ASN A 63 18.10 21.77 -9.37
N GLY A 64 16.85 21.49 -9.71
CA GLY A 64 15.83 21.09 -8.74
C GLY A 64 16.20 19.80 -8.00
N VAL A 65 15.69 19.64 -6.79
CA VAL A 65 15.97 18.49 -5.93
C VAL A 65 14.68 17.77 -5.57
N LEU A 66 14.65 16.44 -5.72
CA LEU A 66 13.62 15.56 -5.18
C LEU A 66 14.26 14.61 -4.17
N SER A 67 13.68 14.53 -2.97
CA SER A 67 14.14 13.65 -1.91
C SER A 67 13.02 13.37 -0.91
N GLY A 68 13.27 12.47 0.04
CA GLY A 68 12.33 12.19 1.11
C GLY A 68 12.89 11.27 2.18
N LYS A 69 12.16 11.11 3.28
CA LYS A 69 12.54 10.18 4.36
C LYS A 69 12.50 8.74 3.83
N GLY A 70 13.64 8.05 3.84
CA GLY A 70 13.76 6.67 3.32
C GLY A 70 13.91 6.59 1.79
N MET A 71 14.12 7.72 1.11
CA MET A 71 14.31 7.83 -0.34
C MET A 71 15.69 8.43 -0.65
N GLY A 72 16.27 8.05 -1.78
CA GLY A 72 17.48 8.69 -2.31
C GLY A 72 17.28 10.18 -2.62
N LYS A 73 18.38 10.93 -2.73
CA LYS A 73 18.36 12.35 -3.13
C LYS A 73 18.71 12.47 -4.62
N TYR A 74 17.80 13.03 -5.40
CA TYR A 74 17.95 13.22 -6.84
C TYR A 74 18.11 14.70 -7.14
N VAL A 75 19.22 15.07 -7.78
CA VAL A 75 19.62 16.46 -8.02
C VAL A 75 19.70 16.67 -9.53
N SER A 76 19.00 17.69 -10.03
CA SER A 76 18.73 18.02 -11.45
C SER A 76 17.50 17.35 -12.06
N ARG A 77 16.94 18.01 -13.09
CA ARG A 77 15.84 17.47 -13.91
C ARG A 77 16.15 16.09 -14.46
N ASP A 78 17.37 15.87 -14.94
CA ASP A 78 17.76 14.61 -15.59
C ASP A 78 17.83 13.46 -14.58
N SER A 79 18.39 13.72 -13.39
CA SER A 79 18.40 12.73 -12.30
C SER A 79 16.98 12.40 -11.83
N ILE A 80 16.10 13.40 -11.72
CA ILE A 80 14.70 13.23 -11.34
C ILE A 80 13.97 12.41 -12.41
N ARG A 81 14.15 12.74 -13.69
CA ARG A 81 13.57 12.01 -14.82
C ARG A 81 13.99 10.54 -14.83
N LYS A 82 15.27 10.25 -14.63
CA LYS A 82 15.80 8.87 -14.54
C LYS A 82 15.16 8.10 -13.39
N PHE A 83 15.02 8.74 -12.22
CA PHE A 83 14.33 8.15 -11.08
C PHE A 83 12.85 7.88 -11.38
N LEU A 84 12.13 8.85 -11.93
CA LEU A 84 10.71 8.70 -12.28
C LEU A 84 10.47 7.61 -13.34
N LYS A 85 11.42 7.40 -14.26
CA LYS A 85 11.38 6.32 -15.25
C LYS A 85 11.77 4.94 -14.69
N SER A 86 12.32 4.88 -13.48
CA SER A 86 12.63 3.60 -12.83
C SER A 86 11.37 2.85 -12.37
N PHE A 87 10.25 3.57 -12.19
CA PHE A 87 8.96 2.95 -11.91
C PHE A 87 8.42 2.30 -13.19
N LYS A 88 8.30 0.97 -13.17
CA LYS A 88 7.68 0.22 -14.24
C LYS A 88 6.17 0.48 -14.22
N THR A 89 5.67 1.25 -15.17
CA THR A 89 4.24 1.57 -15.30
C THR A 89 3.37 0.34 -15.54
N ALA A 90 3.94 -0.76 -16.05
CA ALA A 90 3.26 -2.04 -16.17
C ALA A 90 2.96 -2.70 -14.81
N ASP A 91 3.74 -2.37 -13.77
CA ASP A 91 3.67 -3.02 -12.45
C ASP A 91 2.87 -2.19 -11.43
N ILE A 92 2.55 -0.93 -11.76
CA ILE A 92 1.89 0.01 -10.86
C ILE A 92 0.86 0.82 -11.65
N GLN A 93 -0.40 0.76 -11.23
CA GLN A 93 -1.48 1.59 -11.76
C GLN A 93 -2.01 2.51 -10.67
N LEU A 94 -1.89 3.83 -10.85
CA LEU A 94 -2.50 4.80 -9.94
C LEU A 94 -4.03 4.82 -10.11
N ILE A 95 -4.73 4.67 -8.99
CA ILE A 95 -6.19 4.76 -8.86
C ILE A 95 -6.59 6.20 -8.50
N SER A 96 -5.83 6.84 -7.61
CA SER A 96 -5.97 8.27 -7.27
C SER A 96 -4.62 8.87 -6.90
N ASN A 97 -4.46 10.17 -7.14
CA ASN A 97 -3.33 10.96 -6.68
C ASN A 97 -3.79 12.40 -6.46
N PHE A 98 -3.60 12.93 -5.26
CA PHE A 98 -3.84 14.34 -4.99
C PHE A 98 -2.97 14.86 -3.84
N THR A 99 -2.70 16.17 -3.87
CA THR A 99 -2.07 16.91 -2.79
C THR A 99 -3.03 17.92 -2.18
N LYS A 100 -2.84 18.21 -0.90
CA LYS A 100 -3.54 19.27 -0.17
C LYS A 100 -2.53 20.19 0.48
N ALA A 101 -2.52 21.46 0.07
CA ALA A 101 -1.74 22.49 0.75
C ALA A 101 -2.34 22.80 2.13
N GLU A 102 -1.51 22.71 3.17
CA GLU A 102 -1.85 23.14 4.53
C GLU A 102 -1.36 24.57 4.80
N SER A 103 -0.21 24.93 4.21
CA SER A 103 0.30 26.30 4.25
C SER A 103 0.99 26.65 2.93
N ILE A 104 0.84 27.92 2.53
CA ILE A 104 1.53 28.53 1.39
C ILE A 104 2.15 29.83 1.89
N THR A 105 3.47 29.95 1.81
CA THR A 105 4.20 31.16 2.17
C THR A 105 4.89 31.73 0.94
N LEU A 106 4.47 32.91 0.50
CA LEU A 106 5.01 33.61 -0.67
C LEU A 106 6.07 34.63 -0.24
N SER A 107 7.16 34.75 -1.01
CA SER A 107 8.16 35.81 -0.85
C SER A 107 8.77 36.14 -2.22
N GLY A 108 8.45 37.32 -2.76
CA GLY A 108 8.85 37.69 -4.13
C GLY A 108 8.34 36.67 -5.16
N ASP A 109 9.26 36.12 -5.95
CA ASP A 109 9.01 35.07 -6.94
C ASP A 109 9.23 33.66 -6.38
N THR A 110 9.26 33.50 -5.06
CA THR A 110 9.39 32.20 -4.40
C THR A 110 8.16 31.86 -3.58
N ALA A 111 7.90 30.56 -3.45
CA ALA A 111 6.89 30.04 -2.54
C ALA A 111 7.41 28.82 -1.77
N VAL A 112 6.97 28.67 -0.52
CA VAL A 112 7.10 27.42 0.23
C VAL A 112 5.71 26.88 0.50
N VAL A 113 5.45 25.66 0.05
CA VAL A 113 4.20 24.94 0.29
C VAL A 113 4.49 23.78 1.22
N LYS A 114 3.72 23.66 2.30
CA LYS A 114 3.69 22.45 3.12
C LYS A 114 2.30 21.85 3.06
N GLY A 115 2.23 20.53 3.05
CA GLY A 115 0.94 19.86 2.97
C GLY A 115 1.03 18.35 3.03
N THR A 116 -0.08 17.71 2.64
CA THR A 116 -0.25 16.26 2.61
C THR A 116 -0.47 15.75 1.20
N TYR A 117 -0.11 14.50 0.96
CA TYR A 117 -0.40 13.80 -0.29
C TYR A 117 -1.08 12.46 0.02
N GLU A 118 -1.93 12.03 -0.90
CA GLU A 118 -2.50 10.68 -0.93
C GLU A 118 -2.38 10.10 -2.34
N GLN A 119 -1.92 8.86 -2.40
CA GLN A 119 -1.82 8.07 -3.63
C GLN A 119 -2.44 6.70 -3.37
N LYS A 120 -3.39 6.28 -4.19
CA LYS A 120 -3.86 4.89 -4.22
C LYS A 120 -3.32 4.23 -5.46
N ALA A 121 -2.70 3.07 -5.32
CA ALA A 121 -2.10 2.34 -6.42
C ALA A 121 -2.43 0.86 -6.35
N LYS A 122 -2.77 0.28 -7.50
CA LYS A 122 -2.78 -1.16 -7.71
C LYS A 122 -1.38 -1.62 -8.10
N LEU A 123 -0.88 -2.66 -7.45
CA LEU A 123 0.43 -3.26 -7.68
C LEU A 123 0.30 -4.47 -8.62
N ALA A 124 1.43 -4.92 -9.18
CA ALA A 124 1.50 -6.04 -10.13
C ALA A 124 0.80 -7.33 -9.64
N GLN A 125 0.77 -7.56 -8.34
CA GLN A 125 0.14 -8.74 -7.71
C GLN A 125 -1.38 -8.60 -7.54
N GLY A 126 -1.98 -7.51 -8.02
CA GLY A 126 -3.40 -7.18 -7.86
C GLY A 126 -3.75 -6.46 -6.56
N ASP A 127 -2.84 -6.46 -5.59
CA ASP A 127 -3.00 -5.76 -4.31
C ASP A 127 -3.12 -4.24 -4.51
N THR A 128 -4.01 -3.60 -3.76
CA THR A 128 -4.16 -2.13 -3.76
C THR A 128 -3.57 -1.55 -2.48
N GLY A 129 -2.63 -0.61 -2.63
CA GLY A 129 -2.03 0.13 -1.53
C GLY A 129 -2.51 1.58 -1.49
N THR A 130 -2.70 2.13 -0.29
CA THR A 130 -2.86 3.57 -0.07
C THR A 130 -1.60 4.11 0.59
N TYR A 131 -0.98 5.09 -0.05
CA TYR A 131 0.25 5.75 0.35
C TYR A 131 -0.07 7.19 0.69
N VAL A 132 0.16 7.57 1.93
CA VAL A 132 -0.08 8.94 2.41
C VAL A 132 1.18 9.48 3.04
N GLY A 133 1.29 10.79 3.11
CA GLY A 133 2.43 11.43 3.75
C GLY A 133 2.32 12.94 3.73
N THR A 134 3.38 13.59 4.18
CA THR A 134 3.54 15.03 4.12
C THR A 134 4.60 15.41 3.10
N PHE A 135 4.54 16.65 2.62
CA PHE A 135 5.56 17.21 1.76
C PHE A 135 5.88 18.65 2.14
N THR A 136 7.10 19.07 1.78
CA THR A 136 7.49 20.48 1.70
C THR A 136 8.07 20.73 0.31
N ALA A 137 7.48 21.69 -0.41
CA ALA A 137 7.88 22.06 -1.75
C ALA A 137 8.30 23.55 -1.79
N LYS A 138 9.49 23.82 -2.30
CA LYS A 138 9.96 25.17 -2.62
C LYS A 138 9.77 25.42 -4.11
N TRP A 139 9.16 26.53 -4.45
CA TRP A 139 8.83 26.94 -5.81
C TRP A 139 9.52 28.25 -6.16
N LEU A 140 9.85 28.41 -7.44
CA LEU A 140 10.40 29.61 -8.06
C LEU A 140 9.58 29.94 -9.31
N LYS A 141 9.18 31.21 -9.47
CA LYS A 141 8.48 31.69 -10.66
C LYS A 141 9.52 32.22 -11.65
N GLU A 142 9.53 31.66 -12.86
CA GLU A 142 10.38 32.12 -13.98
C GLU A 142 9.50 32.19 -15.23
N ASN A 143 9.58 33.30 -15.99
CA ASN A 143 8.80 33.49 -17.23
C ASN A 143 7.30 33.20 -17.05
N ASN A 144 6.74 33.70 -15.95
CA ASN A 144 5.34 33.51 -15.55
C ASN A 144 4.92 32.04 -15.31
N ARG A 145 5.87 31.12 -15.07
CA ARG A 145 5.61 29.72 -14.74
C ARG A 145 6.30 29.35 -13.42
N TRP A 146 5.61 28.57 -12.59
CA TRP A 146 6.14 28.05 -11.34
C TRP A 146 6.91 26.75 -11.57
N PHE A 147 8.11 26.67 -11.01
CA PHE A 147 8.99 25.50 -11.03
C PHE A 147 9.38 25.08 -9.62
N ILE A 148 9.54 23.78 -9.40
CA ILE A 148 9.98 23.22 -8.13
C ILE A 148 11.50 23.31 -8.04
N THR A 149 12.01 23.96 -7.01
CA THR A 149 13.44 23.98 -6.69
C THR A 149 13.82 22.88 -5.71
N ASN A 150 12.91 22.52 -4.79
CA ASN A 150 13.12 21.47 -3.83
C ASN A 150 11.78 20.82 -3.45
N MET A 151 11.69 19.50 -3.53
CA MET A 151 10.60 18.69 -3.01
C MET A 151 11.18 17.72 -1.98
N TYR A 152 10.62 17.75 -0.77
CA TYR A 152 10.93 16.81 0.29
C TYR A 152 9.64 16.13 0.77
N THR A 153 9.57 14.80 0.68
CA THR A 153 8.41 14.02 1.14
C THR A 153 8.72 13.21 2.39
N VAL A 154 7.72 13.02 3.24
CA VAL A 154 7.78 12.12 4.40
C VAL A 154 6.57 11.20 4.33
N PRO A 155 6.76 9.95 3.86
CA PRO A 155 5.71 8.96 3.90
C PRO A 155 5.27 8.72 5.35
N THR A 156 3.95 8.71 5.57
CA THR A 156 3.40 8.15 6.80
C THR A 156 3.54 6.64 6.68
N LYS A 157 4.10 6.01 7.72
CA LYS A 157 4.10 4.55 7.80
C LYS A 157 2.65 4.10 7.75
N THR A 158 2.24 3.44 6.67
CA THR A 158 0.89 2.89 6.56
C THR A 158 0.68 1.94 7.73
N MET A 159 -0.28 2.24 8.60
CA MET A 159 -0.67 1.31 9.65
C MET A 159 -1.23 0.06 8.96
N ALA A 160 -0.73 -1.10 9.33
CA ALA A 160 -1.25 -2.35 8.78
C ALA A 160 -2.72 -2.47 9.20
N THR A 161 -3.61 -2.69 8.23
CA THR A 161 -4.99 -3.07 8.53
C THR A 161 -5.03 -4.55 8.94
N LEU A 162 -6.04 -4.95 9.72
CA LEU A 162 -6.24 -6.35 10.09
C LEU A 162 -6.20 -7.28 8.86
N LYS A 163 -6.95 -6.93 7.80
CA LYS A 163 -6.93 -7.65 6.52
C LYS A 163 -5.53 -7.80 5.94
N SER A 164 -4.74 -6.72 5.91
CA SER A 164 -3.39 -6.75 5.35
C SER A 164 -2.42 -7.62 6.16
N VAL A 165 -2.60 -7.70 7.48
CA VAL A 165 -1.79 -8.56 8.36
C VAL A 165 -2.16 -10.03 8.12
N LEU A 166 -3.45 -10.35 8.15
CA LEU A 166 -3.94 -11.72 7.99
C LEU A 166 -3.60 -12.29 6.60
N LEU A 167 -3.75 -11.51 5.53
CA LEU A 167 -3.34 -11.91 4.17
C LEU A 167 -1.84 -12.17 4.10
N ARG A 168 -1.03 -11.31 4.70
CA ARG A 168 0.43 -11.50 4.71
C ARG A 168 0.81 -12.78 5.44
N GLN A 169 0.23 -13.02 6.62
CA GLN A 169 0.49 -14.24 7.39
C GLN A 169 0.08 -15.49 6.60
N LEU A 170 -1.10 -15.49 5.97
CA LEU A 170 -1.54 -16.60 5.13
C LEU A 170 -0.55 -16.85 3.98
N LYS A 171 -0.22 -15.80 3.20
CA LYS A 171 0.77 -15.89 2.10
C LYS A 171 2.10 -16.46 2.58
N THR A 172 2.62 -16.02 3.74
CA THR A 172 3.88 -16.54 4.29
C THR A 172 3.84 -18.02 4.67
N THR A 173 2.65 -18.58 4.89
CA THR A 173 2.47 -20.01 5.22
C THR A 173 2.09 -20.86 4.01
N HIS A 174 1.73 -20.24 2.89
CA HIS A 174 1.24 -20.94 1.70
C HIS A 174 2.12 -20.77 0.47
N THR A 175 2.42 -19.54 0.01
CA THR A 175 3.06 -19.29 -1.30
C THR A 175 4.31 -18.43 -1.24
N GLN A 176 4.47 -17.61 -0.21
CA GLN A 176 5.53 -16.62 -0.12
C GLN A 176 6.57 -17.03 0.92
N LYS A 177 7.80 -17.24 0.48
CA LYS A 177 8.93 -17.41 1.39
C LYS A 177 9.26 -16.08 2.09
N ASP A 178 9.42 -16.12 3.40
CA ASP A 178 9.81 -14.99 4.26
C ASP A 178 10.64 -15.55 5.43
N TRP A 179 10.28 -15.31 6.69
CA TRP A 179 10.92 -15.88 7.89
C TRP A 179 11.01 -17.41 7.92
N PHE A 180 10.16 -18.11 7.16
CA PHE A 180 10.15 -19.56 7.02
C PHE A 180 9.72 -19.98 5.61
N VAL A 181 9.91 -21.26 5.31
CA VAL A 181 9.48 -21.86 4.04
C VAL A 181 7.97 -22.13 4.09
N PRO A 182 7.20 -21.77 3.05
CA PRO A 182 5.76 -22.00 2.98
C PRO A 182 5.40 -23.44 2.60
N ALA A 183 4.16 -23.85 2.87
CA ALA A 183 3.68 -25.21 2.68
C ALA A 183 3.85 -25.73 1.25
N ASN A 184 3.60 -24.89 0.23
CA ASN A 184 3.70 -25.32 -1.18
C ASN A 184 5.13 -25.76 -1.55
N ILE A 185 6.15 -25.02 -1.09
CA ILE A 185 7.56 -25.37 -1.28
C ILE A 185 7.92 -26.59 -0.42
N ALA A 186 7.39 -26.69 0.79
CA ALA A 186 7.69 -27.78 1.71
C ALA A 186 7.22 -29.14 1.20
N VAL A 187 6.13 -29.22 0.43
CA VAL A 187 5.65 -30.47 -0.18
C VAL A 187 6.17 -30.69 -1.61
N GLU A 188 6.78 -29.67 -2.22
CA GLU A 188 7.20 -29.68 -3.61
C GLU A 188 8.18 -30.83 -3.91
N GLY A 189 7.90 -31.57 -4.98
CA GLY A 189 8.80 -32.61 -5.52
C GLY A 189 8.89 -33.89 -4.70
N LEU A 190 8.12 -34.04 -3.62
CA LEU A 190 8.06 -35.32 -2.91
C LEU A 190 7.31 -36.36 -3.72
N THR A 191 7.90 -37.55 -3.78
CA THR A 191 7.19 -38.75 -4.24
C THR A 191 6.25 -39.26 -3.15
N ALA A 192 5.24 -40.03 -3.55
CA ALA A 192 4.29 -40.60 -2.61
C ALA A 192 4.98 -41.58 -1.61
N LYS A 193 5.98 -42.35 -2.06
CA LYS A 193 6.85 -43.14 -1.16
C LYS A 193 7.57 -42.29 -0.11
N GLN A 194 8.12 -41.15 -0.52
CA GLN A 194 8.77 -40.23 0.42
C GLN A 194 7.75 -39.62 1.40
N ALA A 195 6.53 -39.32 0.94
CA ALA A 195 5.46 -38.82 1.79
C ALA A 195 4.93 -39.87 2.79
N MET A 196 4.99 -41.16 2.45
CA MET A 196 4.63 -42.29 3.32
C MET A 196 5.69 -42.64 4.36
N TRP A 197 6.94 -42.25 4.14
CA TRP A 197 8.05 -42.60 5.01
C TRP A 197 7.87 -42.07 6.43
N LYS A 198 8.16 -42.92 7.41
CA LYS A 198 8.22 -42.58 8.83
C LYS A 198 9.64 -42.78 9.34
N ASP A 199 10.04 -41.94 10.29
CA ASP A 199 11.36 -42.00 10.93
C ASP A 199 11.50 -43.11 11.98
N GLY A 200 10.43 -43.87 12.25
CA GLY A 200 10.40 -44.96 13.22
C GLY A 200 10.23 -44.53 14.68
N SER A 201 10.12 -43.23 14.96
CA SER A 201 10.00 -42.67 16.32
C SER A 201 8.56 -42.51 16.81
N GLY A 202 7.58 -42.86 15.97
CA GLY A 202 6.15 -42.59 16.22
C GLY A 202 5.66 -41.25 15.67
N ASN A 203 6.55 -40.42 15.09
CA ASN A 203 6.17 -39.21 14.38
C ASN A 203 5.26 -39.49 13.17
N HIS A 204 4.43 -38.50 12.82
CA HIS A 204 3.65 -38.51 11.58
C HIS A 204 4.57 -38.41 10.37
N SER A 205 4.19 -39.04 9.25
CA SER A 205 4.90 -38.83 7.99
C SER A 205 4.57 -37.46 7.38
N THR A 206 5.34 -37.02 6.39
CA THR A 206 5.04 -35.80 5.64
C THR A 206 3.65 -35.83 5.01
N GLY A 207 3.23 -36.97 4.46
CA GLY A 207 1.90 -37.11 3.87
C GLY A 207 0.78 -37.01 4.89
N GLN A 208 0.96 -37.58 6.09
CA GLN A 208 0.01 -37.44 7.18
C GLN A 208 -0.12 -35.96 7.63
N LEU A 209 0.99 -35.24 7.73
CA LEU A 209 0.98 -33.81 8.07
C LEU A 209 0.32 -32.94 7.00
N ALA A 210 0.58 -33.22 5.72
CA ALA A 210 -0.07 -32.50 4.62
C ALA A 210 -1.58 -32.77 4.56
N TYR A 211 -2.00 -34.02 4.79
CA TYR A 211 -3.41 -34.39 4.90
C TYR A 211 -4.10 -33.66 6.05
N HIS A 212 -3.45 -33.64 7.22
CA HIS A 212 -3.91 -32.92 8.41
C HIS A 212 -4.12 -31.43 8.14
N LEU A 213 -3.15 -30.78 7.49
CA LEU A 213 -3.27 -29.38 7.08
C LEU A 213 -4.44 -29.16 6.12
N ALA A 214 -4.58 -30.00 5.08
CA ALA A 214 -5.67 -29.88 4.12
C ALA A 214 -7.05 -30.07 4.80
N PHE A 215 -7.16 -31.01 5.74
CA PHE A 215 -8.37 -31.27 6.51
C PHE A 215 -8.82 -30.06 7.32
N TRP A 216 -7.94 -29.51 8.16
CA TRP A 216 -8.31 -28.40 9.05
C TRP A 216 -8.56 -27.10 8.30
N ASN A 217 -7.74 -26.78 7.28
CA ASN A 217 -7.97 -25.59 6.47
C ASN A 217 -9.31 -25.67 5.73
N GLU A 218 -9.70 -26.85 5.22
CA GLU A 218 -11.00 -27.02 4.52
C GLU A 218 -12.17 -26.88 5.48
N ARG A 219 -12.06 -27.51 6.66
CA ARG A 219 -13.11 -27.42 7.69
C ARG A 219 -13.35 -25.98 8.12
N LEU A 220 -12.28 -25.26 8.45
CA LEU A 220 -12.36 -23.84 8.85
C LEU A 220 -12.86 -22.97 7.70
N LEU A 221 -12.47 -23.24 6.44
CA LEU A 221 -12.95 -22.49 5.28
C LEU A 221 -14.46 -22.64 5.09
N LYS A 222 -15.00 -23.85 5.25
CA LYS A 222 -16.44 -24.10 5.20
C LYS A 222 -17.18 -23.32 6.27
N GLN A 223 -16.67 -23.35 7.50
CA GLN A 223 -17.22 -22.53 8.59
C GLN A 223 -17.17 -21.04 8.29
N PHE A 224 -16.06 -20.54 7.75
CA PHE A 224 -15.91 -19.15 7.35
C PHE A 224 -16.93 -18.74 6.29
N LYS A 225 -17.23 -19.62 5.34
CA LYS A 225 -18.22 -19.40 4.28
C LYS A 225 -19.68 -19.60 4.75
N GLY A 226 -19.89 -20.12 5.97
CA GLY A 226 -21.22 -20.50 6.44
C GLY A 226 -21.79 -21.74 5.74
N GLU A 227 -20.91 -22.58 5.17
CA GLU A 227 -21.28 -23.82 4.50
C GLU A 227 -21.46 -24.97 5.51
N ALA A 228 -22.19 -26.01 5.11
CA ALA A 228 -22.31 -27.22 5.90
C ALA A 228 -20.94 -27.90 6.08
N VAL A 229 -20.57 -28.12 7.33
CA VAL A 229 -19.32 -28.77 7.71
C VAL A 229 -19.62 -30.23 8.04
N PRO A 230 -18.92 -31.21 7.43
CA PRO A 230 -19.09 -32.61 7.79
C PRO A 230 -18.90 -32.85 9.29
N GLU A 231 -19.63 -33.80 9.86
CA GLU A 231 -19.41 -34.22 11.25
C GLU A 231 -17.97 -34.66 11.46
N PHE A 232 -17.47 -34.39 12.67
CA PHE A 232 -16.14 -34.80 13.11
C PHE A 232 -16.30 -35.33 14.52
N SER A 233 -15.78 -36.52 14.78
CA SER A 233 -15.90 -37.21 16.07
C SER A 233 -15.24 -36.45 17.22
N GLY A 234 -14.31 -35.54 16.90
CA GLY A 234 -13.43 -34.88 17.87
C GLY A 234 -12.10 -35.62 18.05
N ASP A 235 -11.92 -36.81 17.47
CA ASP A 235 -10.66 -37.53 17.52
C ASP A 235 -9.67 -36.97 16.49
N ASN A 236 -8.66 -36.26 16.99
CA ASN A 236 -7.63 -35.67 16.15
C ASN A 236 -6.83 -36.74 15.37
N GLN A 237 -6.75 -37.98 15.84
CA GLN A 237 -6.01 -39.03 15.16
C GLN A 237 -6.60 -39.35 13.77
N GLU A 238 -7.92 -39.22 13.60
CA GLU A 238 -8.60 -39.41 12.31
C GLU A 238 -8.08 -38.48 11.21
N THR A 239 -7.49 -37.34 11.59
CA THR A 239 -6.94 -36.34 10.68
C THR A 239 -5.53 -36.69 10.18
N PHE A 240 -4.98 -37.83 10.60
CA PHE A 240 -3.70 -38.37 10.12
C PHE A 240 -3.82 -39.75 9.47
N ASP A 241 -4.94 -40.45 9.65
CA ASP A 241 -5.05 -41.89 9.35
C ASP A 241 -5.56 -42.20 7.94
N LYS A 242 -6.26 -41.27 7.28
CA LYS A 242 -6.83 -41.47 5.94
C LYS A 242 -5.86 -41.04 4.84
N PHE A 243 -4.65 -41.60 4.87
CA PHE A 243 -3.61 -41.34 3.89
C PHE A 243 -3.11 -42.63 3.22
N ASP A 244 -3.28 -42.70 1.90
CA ASP A 244 -2.76 -43.71 0.98
C ASP A 244 -1.82 -43.05 -0.06
N GLU A 245 -0.78 -43.77 -0.50
CA GLU A 245 0.17 -43.37 -1.55
C GLU A 245 -0.54 -42.84 -2.81
N LYS A 246 -1.66 -43.44 -3.22
CA LYS A 246 -2.45 -43.04 -4.40
C LYS A 246 -3.11 -41.67 -4.24
N GLN A 247 -3.30 -41.21 -3.00
CA GLN A 247 -3.95 -39.94 -2.70
C GLN A 247 -2.95 -38.77 -2.63
N TRP A 248 -1.64 -39.04 -2.69
CA TRP A 248 -0.63 -38.01 -2.43
C TRP A 248 -0.76 -36.79 -3.34
N SER A 249 -0.92 -36.99 -4.65
CA SER A 249 -1.09 -35.88 -5.61
C SER A 249 -2.34 -35.05 -5.30
N ASP A 250 -3.42 -35.72 -4.92
CA ASP A 250 -4.70 -35.07 -4.62
C ASP A 250 -4.62 -34.28 -3.31
N ILE A 251 -3.87 -34.76 -2.32
CA ILE A 251 -3.64 -34.06 -1.05
C ILE A 251 -2.82 -32.80 -1.29
N VAL A 252 -1.73 -32.88 -2.06
CA VAL A 252 -0.93 -31.70 -2.42
C VAL A 252 -1.78 -30.66 -3.12
N LYS A 253 -2.58 -31.10 -4.12
CA LYS A 253 -3.48 -30.21 -4.83
C LYS A 253 -4.53 -29.59 -3.89
N LYS A 254 -5.16 -30.39 -3.05
CA LYS A 254 -6.19 -29.94 -2.11
C LYS A 254 -5.65 -28.92 -1.10
N LEU A 255 -4.43 -29.14 -0.60
CA LEU A 255 -3.76 -28.20 0.30
C LEU A 255 -3.52 -26.85 -0.38
N ASP A 256 -3.06 -26.86 -1.63
CA ASP A 256 -2.86 -25.63 -2.41
C ASP A 256 -4.19 -24.91 -2.72
N ASP A 257 -5.19 -25.66 -3.16
CA ASP A 257 -6.52 -25.14 -3.50
C ASP A 257 -7.19 -24.47 -2.29
N VAL A 258 -7.13 -25.12 -1.11
CA VAL A 258 -7.82 -24.61 0.09
C VAL A 258 -7.16 -23.36 0.66
N LEU A 259 -5.83 -23.29 0.63
CA LEU A 259 -5.10 -22.10 1.07
C LEU A 259 -5.27 -20.94 0.09
N SER A 260 -5.32 -21.21 -1.21
CA SER A 260 -5.67 -20.22 -2.23
C SER A 260 -7.10 -19.69 -2.04
N ALA A 261 -8.05 -20.58 -1.73
CA ALA A 261 -9.43 -20.18 -1.48
C ALA A 261 -9.55 -19.32 -0.22
N TRP A 262 -8.78 -19.61 0.83
CA TRP A 262 -8.67 -18.73 2.00
C TRP A 262 -8.19 -17.32 1.64
N GLU A 263 -7.18 -17.20 0.77
CA GLU A 263 -6.67 -15.90 0.35
C GLU A 263 -7.79 -15.07 -0.32
N GLU A 264 -8.55 -15.69 -1.22
CA GLU A 264 -9.66 -15.03 -1.91
C GLU A 264 -10.81 -14.65 -0.96
N GLU A 265 -11.13 -15.50 0.01
CA GLU A 265 -12.19 -15.21 0.98
C GLU A 265 -11.79 -14.10 1.97
N ILE A 266 -10.53 -14.03 2.40
CA ILE A 266 -10.03 -12.91 3.22
C ILE A 266 -10.03 -11.60 2.43
N LYS A 267 -9.68 -11.62 1.13
CA LYS A 267 -9.76 -10.43 0.25
C LYS A 267 -11.18 -9.87 0.19
N LYS A 268 -12.17 -10.75 0.01
CA LYS A 268 -13.60 -10.38 -0.12
C LYS A 268 -14.26 -9.95 1.20
N ALA A 269 -13.84 -10.51 2.32
CA ALA A 269 -14.47 -10.26 3.62
C ALA A 269 -14.41 -8.78 4.05
N ASP A 270 -15.47 -8.29 4.68
CA ASP A 270 -15.49 -6.95 5.29
C ASP A 270 -14.73 -6.93 6.63
N GLU A 271 -14.59 -5.74 7.22
CA GLU A 271 -13.85 -5.57 8.47
C GLU A 271 -14.52 -6.27 9.65
N THR A 272 -15.86 -6.30 9.70
CA THR A 272 -16.62 -6.96 10.78
C THR A 272 -16.34 -8.46 10.77
N LYS A 273 -16.52 -9.12 9.62
CA LYS A 273 -16.28 -10.55 9.49
C LYS A 273 -14.82 -10.91 9.80
N LEU A 274 -13.87 -10.09 9.35
CA LEU A 274 -12.46 -10.31 9.67
C LEU A 274 -12.15 -10.11 11.14
N SER A 275 -12.80 -9.14 11.80
CA SER A 275 -12.66 -8.93 13.25
C SER A 275 -13.17 -10.14 14.04
N ASP A 276 -14.31 -10.71 13.64
CA ASP A 276 -14.88 -11.91 14.27
C ASP A 276 -14.01 -13.16 14.06
N TRP A 277 -13.34 -13.26 12.91
CA TRP A 277 -12.54 -14.42 12.53
C TRP A 277 -11.03 -14.28 12.75
N GLN A 278 -10.55 -13.13 13.25
CA GLN A 278 -9.12 -12.82 13.27
C GLN A 278 -8.28 -13.86 14.02
N GLU A 279 -8.76 -14.33 15.17
CA GLU A 279 -8.04 -15.32 15.98
C GLU A 279 -8.01 -16.68 15.29
N ASN A 280 -9.12 -17.10 14.68
CA ASN A 280 -9.18 -18.34 13.91
C ASN A 280 -8.21 -18.33 12.73
N ILE A 281 -8.18 -17.23 11.97
CA ILE A 281 -7.28 -17.10 10.82
C ILE A 281 -5.82 -17.04 11.29
N ALA A 282 -5.52 -16.29 12.35
CA ALA A 282 -4.17 -16.21 12.91
C ALA A 282 -3.69 -17.58 13.42
N ASN A 283 -4.53 -18.30 14.17
CA ASN A 283 -4.21 -19.62 14.71
C ASN A 283 -4.07 -20.67 13.60
N MET A 284 -4.89 -20.58 12.54
CA MET A 284 -4.74 -21.43 11.36
C MET A 284 -3.38 -21.19 10.69
N ASN A 285 -2.98 -19.93 10.52
CA ASN A 285 -1.68 -19.60 9.92
C ASN A 285 -0.51 -20.10 10.78
N THR A 286 -0.55 -19.94 12.10
CA THR A 286 0.51 -20.47 12.99
C THR A 286 0.55 -22.00 12.99
N HIS A 287 -0.61 -22.65 12.95
CA HIS A 287 -0.73 -24.10 12.80
C HIS A 287 -0.13 -24.60 11.47
N ASN A 288 -0.41 -23.90 10.36
CA ASN A 288 0.20 -24.18 9.06
C ASN A 288 1.72 -24.07 9.11
N ALA A 289 2.26 -23.02 9.74
CA ALA A 289 3.70 -22.84 9.91
C ALA A 289 4.32 -23.97 10.75
N TYR A 290 3.67 -24.35 11.86
CA TYR A 290 4.13 -25.40 12.77
C TYR A 290 4.31 -26.74 12.05
N HIS A 291 3.27 -27.23 11.36
CA HIS A 291 3.35 -28.50 10.65
C HIS A 291 4.23 -28.43 9.39
N THR A 292 4.33 -27.27 8.75
CA THR A 292 5.29 -27.06 7.65
C THR A 292 6.73 -27.22 8.13
N GLY A 293 7.05 -26.73 9.33
CA GLY A 293 8.34 -26.96 9.98
C GLY A 293 8.62 -28.44 10.22
N GLN A 294 7.62 -29.20 10.69
CA GLN A 294 7.74 -30.65 10.86
C GLN A 294 7.97 -31.37 9.53
N ILE A 295 7.25 -30.99 8.47
CA ILE A 295 7.44 -31.55 7.12
C ILE A 295 8.90 -31.36 6.68
N ILE A 296 9.44 -30.15 6.79
CA ILE A 296 10.82 -29.86 6.38
C ILE A 296 11.82 -30.64 7.24
N PHE A 297 11.57 -30.75 8.55
CA PHE A 297 12.42 -31.55 9.43
C PHE A 297 12.47 -33.02 9.01
N LEU A 298 11.31 -33.63 8.72
CA LEU A 298 11.24 -35.01 8.22
C LEU A 298 11.95 -35.17 6.88
N ARG A 299 11.82 -34.21 5.96
CA ARG A 299 12.55 -34.22 4.69
C ARG A 299 14.06 -34.15 4.89
N LYS A 300 14.54 -33.37 5.88
CA LYS A 300 15.97 -33.33 6.24
C LYS A 300 16.45 -34.68 6.78
N LEU A 301 15.67 -35.32 7.67
CA LEU A 301 16.00 -36.67 8.17
C LEU A 301 16.02 -37.72 7.07
N GLN A 302 15.08 -37.64 6.13
CA GLN A 302 14.99 -38.52 4.97
C GLN A 302 16.09 -38.25 3.93
N GLY A 303 16.75 -37.09 3.97
CA GLY A 303 17.71 -36.65 2.94
C GLY A 303 17.06 -36.15 1.65
N SER A 304 15.74 -35.88 1.64
CA SER A 304 14.97 -35.41 0.48
C SER A 304 14.77 -33.88 0.45
N TRP A 305 15.32 -33.15 1.42
CA TRP A 305 15.27 -31.69 1.46
C TRP A 305 16.41 -31.08 0.65
N ASP A 306 16.07 -30.16 -0.26
CA ASP A 306 17.02 -29.32 -0.98
C ASP A 306 17.31 -28.03 -0.18
N PRO A 307 18.53 -27.82 0.34
CA PRO A 307 18.87 -26.64 1.12
C PRO A 307 18.67 -25.30 0.38
N GLU A 308 18.78 -25.26 -0.94
CA GLU A 308 18.60 -24.03 -1.72
C GLU A 308 17.15 -23.52 -1.70
N LYS A 309 16.19 -24.39 -1.38
CA LYS A 309 14.78 -24.01 -1.18
C LYS A 309 14.52 -23.32 0.16
N GLY A 310 15.48 -23.34 1.09
CA GLY A 310 15.41 -22.68 2.39
C GLY A 310 15.34 -21.15 2.34
N VAL A 311 15.11 -20.54 3.50
CA VAL A 311 15.27 -19.09 3.73
C VAL A 311 16.76 -18.77 3.84
N LYS A 312 17.20 -17.65 3.25
CA LYS A 312 18.59 -17.15 3.28
C LYS A 312 18.73 -15.97 4.22
#